data_AF-A0A2V7I745-F1
#
_entry.id   AF-A0A2V7I745-F1
#
_cell.length_a   1.000
_cell.length_b   1.000
_cell.length_c   1.000
_cell.angle_alpha   90.00
_cell.angle_beta   90.00
_cell.angle_gamma   90.00
#
_symmetry.space_group_name_H-M   'P 1'
#
loop_
_entity.id
_entity.type
_entity.pdbx_description
1 polymer ?
#
loop_
_entity_poly.entity_id
_entity_poly.type
_entity_poly.pdbx_seq_one_letter_code
_entity_poly.pdbx_strand_id
1 'polypeptide(L)'
;ESCAAVVVTDMWILNQEMAELFPAIAVGGPGVNAFAAQIYEDLPVVFTREQQVFIQMEQERGKRAALWGLDNRSTREAADVFVRDGFLDRFLALIWHRDA
;
A
#
# COMPACT_ATOMS: atom_id res chain seq x y z
N GLU A 1 -6.44 -19.05 -12.15
CA GLU A 1 -5.06 -18.58 -11.93
C GLU A 1 -4.93 -18.07 -10.50
N SER A 2 -3.76 -18.25 -9.89
CA SER A 2 -3.48 -17.84 -8.51
C SER A 2 -2.93 -16.41 -8.49
N CYS A 3 -3.53 -15.51 -7.70
CA CYS A 3 -2.87 -14.25 -7.35
C CYS A 3 -1.68 -14.54 -6.44
N ALA A 4 -0.50 -14.07 -6.83
CA ALA A 4 0.72 -14.20 -6.04
C ALA A 4 1.32 -12.82 -5.79
N ALA A 5 1.99 -12.68 -4.64
CA ALA A 5 2.73 -11.49 -4.27
C ALA A 5 4.11 -11.89 -3.74
N VAL A 6 5.07 -10.96 -3.87
CA VAL A 6 6.41 -11.11 -3.30
C VAL A 6 6.66 -9.98 -2.31
N VAL A 7 7.37 -10.30 -1.23
CA VAL A 7 7.82 -9.30 -0.25
C VAL A 7 9.24 -8.91 -0.62
N VAL A 8 9.44 -7.62 -0.84
CA VAL A 8 10.73 -7.03 -1.19
C VAL A 8 11.01 -5.84 -0.27
N THR A 9 12.27 -5.43 -0.21
CA THR A 9 12.62 -4.17 0.46
C THR A 9 12.17 -2.98 -0.39
N ASP A 10 11.94 -1.85 0.26
CA ASP A 10 11.72 -0.56 -0.40
C ASP A 10 12.86 -0.22 -1.37
N MET A 11 14.11 -0.50 -0.98
CA MET A 11 15.27 -0.32 -1.83
C MET A 11 15.23 -1.16 -3.11
N TRP A 12 14.60 -2.34 -3.10
CA TRP A 12 14.42 -3.10 -4.33
C TRP A 12 13.41 -2.41 -5.26
N ILE A 13 12.27 -1.96 -4.73
CA ILE A 13 11.28 -1.18 -5.50
C ILE A 13 11.92 0.07 -6.11
N LEU A 14 12.73 0.81 -5.35
CA LEU A 14 13.28 2.09 -5.79
C LEU A 14 14.41 1.97 -6.82
N ASN A 15 15.12 0.83 -6.86
CA ASN A 15 16.28 0.65 -7.73
C ASN A 15 16.00 -0.18 -8.99
N GLN A 16 14.77 -0.64 -9.19
CA GLN A 16 14.40 -1.43 -10.36
C GLN A 16 13.50 -0.59 -11.26
N GLU A 17 13.97 -0.22 -12.46
CA GLU A 17 13.19 0.59 -13.41
C GLU A 17 11.82 -0.03 -13.71
N MET A 18 11.73 -1.36 -13.75
CA MET A 18 10.47 -2.06 -13.98
C MET A 18 9.54 -2.12 -12.76
N ALA A 19 10.02 -1.82 -11.55
CA ALA A 19 9.18 -1.81 -10.34
C ALA A 19 8.05 -0.80 -10.41
N GLU A 20 8.25 0.29 -11.16
CA GLU A 20 7.20 1.25 -11.45
C GLU A 20 6.01 0.63 -12.18
N LEU A 21 6.17 -0.50 -12.89
CA LEU A 21 5.11 -1.18 -13.64
C LEU A 21 4.23 -2.05 -12.75
N PHE A 22 4.76 -2.60 -11.65
CA PHE A 22 4.04 -3.50 -10.79
C PHE A 22 3.20 -2.76 -9.75
N PRO A 23 2.00 -3.25 -9.39
CA PRO A 23 1.30 -2.80 -8.21
C PRO A 23 2.12 -3.04 -6.95
N ALA A 24 2.05 -2.12 -5.99
CA ALA A 24 2.81 -2.22 -4.76
C ALA A 24 2.04 -1.67 -3.56
N ILE A 25 2.17 -2.38 -2.44
CA ILE A 25 1.66 -1.99 -1.13
C ILE A 25 2.87 -1.75 -0.25
N ALA A 26 3.12 -0.50 0.13
CA ALA A 26 4.15 -0.16 1.10
C ALA A 26 3.65 -0.50 2.52
N VAL A 27 4.51 -1.12 3.33
CA VAL A 27 4.23 -1.39 4.74
C VAL A 27 5.29 -0.68 5.58
N GLY A 28 4.85 0.16 6.51
CA GLY A 28 5.70 1.08 7.27
C GLY A 28 5.59 2.52 6.76
N GLY A 29 5.71 3.47 7.69
CA GLY A 29 5.51 4.89 7.41
C GLY A 29 6.67 5.54 6.66
N PRO A 30 6.48 6.78 6.16
CA PRO A 30 7.48 7.50 5.36
C PRO A 30 8.81 7.74 6.10
N GLY A 31 8.83 7.69 7.43
CA GLY A 31 10.08 7.80 8.20
C GLY A 31 10.95 6.54 8.21
N VAL A 32 10.42 5.38 7.82
CA VAL A 32 11.12 4.08 7.89
C VAL A 32 11.03 3.25 6.61
N ASN A 33 10.21 3.68 5.65
CA ASN A 33 10.07 3.04 4.34
C ASN A 33 10.21 4.13 3.25
N ALA A 34 11.29 4.06 2.48
CA ALA A 34 11.64 5.07 1.49
C ALA A 34 10.64 5.10 0.32
N PHE A 35 10.04 3.96 -0.03
CA PHE A 35 8.99 3.93 -1.04
C PHE A 35 7.69 4.57 -0.55
N ALA A 36 7.32 4.34 0.72
CA ALA A 36 6.21 5.04 1.35
C ALA A 36 6.45 6.56 1.36
N ALA A 37 7.68 7.00 1.63
CA ALA A 37 8.07 8.41 1.58
C ALA A 37 7.89 9.04 0.20
N GLN A 38 8.26 8.31 -0.87
CA GLN A 38 8.14 8.80 -2.24
C GLN A 38 6.68 9.05 -2.66
N ILE A 39 5.74 8.21 -2.20
CA ILE A 39 4.33 8.28 -2.60
C ILE A 39 3.45 9.03 -1.58
N TYR A 40 4.02 9.46 -0.44
CA TYR A 40 3.25 9.93 0.71
C TYR A 40 2.37 11.15 0.42
N GLU A 41 2.92 12.16 -0.27
CA GLU A 41 2.21 13.43 -0.49
C GLU A 41 1.07 13.29 -1.50
N ASP A 42 1.27 12.45 -2.52
CA ASP A 42 0.32 12.27 -3.63
C ASP A 42 -0.75 11.21 -3.34
N LEU A 43 -0.48 10.27 -2.42
CA LEU A 43 -1.37 9.14 -2.16
C LEU A 43 -2.46 9.52 -1.13
N PRO A 44 -3.76 9.47 -1.49
CA PRO A 44 -4.82 9.95 -0.62
C PRO A 44 -5.00 9.04 0.59
N VAL A 45 -5.26 9.64 1.76
CA VAL A 45 -5.65 8.93 2.99
C VAL A 45 -7.10 8.49 2.87
N VAL A 46 -7.34 7.17 2.90
CA VAL A 46 -8.68 6.57 2.74
C VAL A 46 -9.23 6.03 4.04
N PHE A 47 -8.36 5.86 5.03
CA PHE A 47 -8.72 5.51 6.39
C PHE A 47 -7.71 6.13 7.35
N THR A 48 -8.21 6.70 8.43
CA THR A 48 -7.39 7.06 9.59
C THR A 48 -8.15 6.80 10.88
N ARG A 49 -7.43 6.38 11.92
CA ARG A 49 -7.98 6.22 13.27
C ARG A 49 -7.08 6.91 14.29
N GLU A 50 -7.68 7.82 15.05
CA GLU A 50 -7.03 8.57 16.15
C GLU A 50 -5.71 9.26 15.74
N GLN A 51 -5.52 9.53 14.44
CA GLN A 51 -4.24 10.03 13.88
C GLN A 51 -3.04 9.11 14.20
N GLN A 52 -3.28 7.84 14.51
CA GLN A 52 -2.25 6.85 14.80
C GLN A 52 -2.09 5.83 13.68
N VAL A 53 -3.18 5.55 12.95
CA VAL A 53 -3.27 4.48 11.95
C VAL A 53 -3.71 5.10 10.65
N PHE A 54 -3.03 4.74 9.56
CA PHE A 54 -3.23 5.33 8.25
C PHE A 54 -3.22 4.24 7.18
N ILE A 55 -4.23 4.32 6.31
CA ILE A 55 -4.23 3.63 5.02
C ILE A 55 -4.30 4.73 3.98
N GLN A 56 -3.28 4.78 3.13
CA GLN A 56 -3.28 5.58 1.92
C GLN A 56 -3.43 4.63 0.73
N MET A 57 -4.30 4.95 -0.22
CA MET A 57 -4.59 4.04 -1.33
C MET A 57 -5.21 4.75 -2.50
N GLU A 58 -4.74 4.42 -3.70
CA GLU A 58 -5.38 4.87 -4.93
C GLU A 58 -6.84 4.43 -5.02
N GLN A 59 -7.72 5.35 -5.43
CA GLN A 59 -9.17 5.11 -5.48
C GLN A 59 -9.70 4.90 -6.89
N GLU A 60 -9.07 5.53 -7.90
CA GLU A 60 -9.62 5.57 -9.26
C GLU A 60 -8.71 4.91 -10.27
N ARG A 61 -7.47 5.40 -10.41
CA ARG A 61 -6.52 4.97 -11.44
C ARG A 61 -5.12 4.97 -10.88
N GLY A 62 -4.72 3.85 -10.30
CA GLY A 62 -3.37 3.68 -9.79
C GLY A 62 -3.17 2.32 -9.17
N LYS A 63 -1.98 2.09 -8.64
CA LYS A 63 -1.52 0.77 -8.20
C LYS A 63 -0.67 0.83 -6.93
N ARG A 64 -0.93 1.87 -6.12
CA ARG A 64 -0.18 2.19 -4.92
C ARG A 64 -1.10 2.17 -3.70
N ALA A 65 -0.60 1.57 -2.64
CA ALA A 65 -1.16 1.66 -1.30
C ALA A 65 -0.01 1.79 -0.29
N ALA A 66 -0.26 2.42 0.85
CA ALA A 66 0.66 2.49 1.97
C ALA A 66 -0.09 2.24 3.29
N LEU A 67 0.44 1.33 4.10
CA LEU A 67 -0.14 0.89 5.36
C LEU A 67 0.84 1.21 6.49
N TRP A 68 0.47 2.13 7.37
CA TRP A 68 1.40 2.59 8.40
C TRP A 68 0.70 3.20 9.61
N GLY A 69 1.46 3.31 10.69
CA GLY A 69 1.07 4.09 11.85
C GLY A 69 2.28 4.68 12.54
N LEU A 70 2.06 5.43 13.62
CA LEU A 70 3.15 6.09 14.36
C LEU A 70 4.08 5.10 15.08
N ASP A 71 3.65 3.86 15.26
CA ASP A 71 4.44 2.78 15.82
C ASP A 71 4.17 1.42 15.13
N ASN A 72 4.89 0.39 15.57
CA ASN A 72 4.76 -0.97 15.03
C ASN A 72 3.36 -1.56 15.25
N ARG A 73 2.72 -1.24 16.39
CA ARG A 73 1.39 -1.76 16.72
C ARG A 73 0.34 -1.18 15.77
N SER A 74 0.41 0.13 15.53
CA SER A 74 -0.48 0.87 14.67
C SER A 74 -0.26 0.52 13.20
N THR A 75 0.98 0.26 12.78
CA THR A 75 1.28 -0.26 11.43
C THR A 75 0.68 -1.65 11.22
N ARG A 76 0.81 -2.54 12.20
CA ARG A 76 0.14 -3.85 12.17
C ARG A 76 -1.37 -3.70 12.07
N GLU A 77 -1.92 -2.75 12.82
CA GLU A 77 -3.35 -2.49 12.80
C GLU A 77 -3.83 -1.97 11.44
N ALA A 78 -3.08 -1.07 10.79
CA ALA A 78 -3.38 -0.62 9.43
C ALA A 78 -3.48 -1.81 8.46
N ALA A 79 -2.56 -2.78 8.56
CA ALA A 79 -2.60 -3.99 7.75
C ALA A 79 -3.81 -4.88 8.06
N ASP A 80 -4.14 -5.06 9.34
CA ASP A 80 -5.33 -5.82 9.76
C ASP A 80 -6.62 -5.18 9.21
N VAL A 81 -6.77 -3.86 9.34
CA VAL A 81 -7.94 -3.10 8.82
C VAL A 81 -7.99 -3.18 7.30
N PHE A 82 -6.85 -3.02 6.62
CA PHE A 82 -6.77 -3.07 5.17
C PHE A 82 -7.34 -4.37 4.60
N VAL A 83 -7.06 -5.50 5.26
CA VAL A 83 -7.58 -6.81 4.87
C VAL A 83 -9.03 -7.00 5.32
N ARG A 84 -9.34 -6.73 6.60
CA ARG A 84 -10.65 -7.07 7.19
C ARG A 84 -11.79 -6.20 6.66
N ASP A 85 -11.51 -4.94 6.33
CA ASP A 85 -12.55 -3.97 5.96
C ASP A 85 -12.71 -3.82 4.44
N GLY A 86 -12.08 -4.72 3.66
CA GLY A 86 -12.24 -4.83 2.21
C GLY A 86 -11.44 -3.81 1.39
N PHE A 87 -10.48 -3.09 1.99
CA PHE A 87 -9.60 -2.18 1.23
C PHE A 87 -8.69 -2.96 0.28
N LEU A 88 -8.15 -4.11 0.71
CA LEU A 88 -7.37 -5.00 -0.15
C LEU A 88 -8.19 -5.44 -1.37
N ASP A 89 -9.45 -5.84 -1.17
CA ASP A 89 -10.30 -6.30 -2.27
C ASP A 89 -10.54 -5.18 -3.29
N ARG A 90 -10.80 -3.95 -2.82
CA ARG A 90 -10.93 -2.77 -3.69
C ARG A 90 -9.64 -2.47 -4.44
N PHE A 91 -8.50 -2.51 -3.75
CA PHE A 91 -7.19 -2.31 -4.37
C PHE A 91 -6.94 -3.35 -5.47
N LEU A 92 -7.17 -4.63 -5.17
CA LEU A 92 -7.01 -5.72 -6.13
C LEU A 92 -7.95 -5.57 -7.32
N ALA A 93 -9.18 -5.11 -7.12
CA ALA A 93 -10.13 -4.87 -8.21
C ALA A 93 -9.65 -3.78 -9.19
N LEU A 94 -8.88 -2.78 -8.72
CA LEU A 94 -8.31 -1.72 -9.56
C LEU A 94 -7.16 -2.20 -10.45
N ILE A 95 -6.37 -3.16 -9.98
CA ILE A 95 -5.13 -3.60 -10.65
C ILE A 95 -5.26 -4.95 -11.35
N TRP A 96 -6.24 -5.75 -10.93
CA TRP A 96 -6.48 -7.10 -11.43
C TRP A 96 -7.74 -7.11 -12.29
N HIS A 97 -7.67 -6.40 -13.41
CA HIS A 97 -8.70 -6.48 -14.43
C HIS A 97 -8.58 -7.84 -15.13
N ARG A 98 -9.53 -8.72 -14.84
CA ARG A 98 -9.83 -9.84 -15.74
C ARG A 98 -10.33 -9.21 -17.03
N ASP A 99 -9.51 -9.20 -18.07
CA ASP A 99 -10.08 -9.21 -19.42
C ASP A 99 -10.95 -10.47 -19.47
N ALA A 100 -12.27 -10.26 -19.63
CA ALA A 100 -13.24 -11.31 -19.84
C ALA A 100 -13.10 -11.87 -21.26
#